data_AF-A0A5C4WN25-F1
#
_entry.id   AF-A0A5C4WN25-F1
#
_cell.length_a   1.000
_cell.length_b   1.000
_cell.length_c   1.000
_cell.angle_alpha   90.00
_cell.angle_beta   90.00
_cell.angle_gamma   90.00
#
_symmetry.space_group_name_H-M   'P 1'
#
loop_
_entity.id
_entity.type
_entity.pdbx_description
1 polymer ?
#
loop_
_entity_poly.entity_id
_entity_poly.type
_entity_poly.pdbx_seq_one_letter_code
_entity_poly.pdbx_strand_id
1 'polypeptide(L)'
;MSHKRSGLLPGLITGLIAALICAAALGAAVLFQTRLPAAVAGFGNGYPLSVASSLVIALLVALAMGAVRPRSVVLVPIAAVYAGGAVAAGQVVGSSIMIGTALRTPPAERGPADLSDVTLDNFTAGLPYAPSLYKDPLSETWAAWLYIAVAALAALALLALRVIRIRRRQRVEQPETAGQPEGEPEYRAPFEPLQAPTPKPTADLFTPRGPAKDQPPAAS
;
A
#
# COMPACT_ATOMS: atom_id res chain seq x y z
N MET A 1 -27.87 -9.57 -2.59
CA MET A 1 -26.88 -8.56 -3.03
C MET A 1 -25.52 -8.90 -2.40
N SER A 2 -24.54 -9.37 -3.19
CA SER A 2 -23.21 -9.73 -2.69
C SER A 2 -22.42 -8.47 -2.34
N HIS A 3 -22.15 -8.22 -1.05
CA HIS A 3 -21.22 -7.18 -0.63
C HIS A 3 -19.87 -7.37 -1.34
N LYS A 4 -19.49 -6.42 -2.21
CA LYS A 4 -18.11 -6.31 -2.70
C LYS A 4 -17.22 -6.08 -1.47
N ARG A 5 -16.57 -7.14 -0.98
CA ARG A 5 -15.63 -7.04 0.14
C ARG A 5 -14.58 -5.98 -0.18
N SER A 6 -14.58 -4.91 0.60
CA SER A 6 -13.62 -3.82 0.53
C SER A 6 -12.22 -4.38 0.81
N GLY A 7 -11.31 -4.31 -0.16
CA GLY A 7 -9.90 -4.73 0.01
C GLY A 7 -9.07 -3.79 0.88
N LEU A 8 -9.71 -2.84 1.57
CA LEU A 8 -9.05 -1.78 2.35
C LEU A 8 -8.35 -2.33 3.59
N LEU A 9 -9.08 -3.05 4.45
CA LEU A 9 -8.52 -3.61 5.69
C LEU A 9 -7.30 -4.52 5.44
N PRO A 10 -7.37 -5.52 4.54
CA PRO A 10 -6.20 -6.36 4.29
C PRO A 10 -5.05 -5.57 3.62
N GLY A 11 -5.35 -4.52 2.84
CA GLY A 11 -4.33 -3.62 2.28
C GLY A 11 -3.60 -2.81 3.36
N LEU A 12 -4.32 -2.35 4.39
CA LEU A 12 -3.71 -1.67 5.54
C LEU A 12 -2.82 -2.60 6.34
N ILE A 13 -3.33 -3.80 6.67
CA ILE A 13 -2.57 -4.78 7.48
C ILE A 13 -1.29 -5.19 6.76
N THR A 14 -1.39 -5.54 5.47
CA THR A 14 -0.21 -5.92 4.68
C THR A 14 0.78 -4.77 4.51
N GLY A 15 0.29 -3.54 4.30
CA GLY A 15 1.13 -2.34 4.25
C GLY A 15 1.86 -2.08 5.57
N LEU A 16 1.16 -2.22 6.70
CA LEU A 16 1.73 -2.03 8.03
C LEU A 16 2.82 -3.09 8.32
N ILE A 17 2.54 -4.36 8.05
CA ILE A 17 3.52 -5.44 8.24
C ILE A 17 4.76 -5.19 7.37
N ALA A 18 4.57 -4.84 6.10
CA ALA A 18 5.68 -4.51 5.20
C ALA A 18 6.49 -3.32 5.72
N ALA A 19 5.84 -2.27 6.20
CA ALA A 19 6.49 -1.09 6.78
C ALA A 19 7.31 -1.44 8.02
N LEU A 20 6.79 -2.27 8.93
CA LEU A 20 7.50 -2.71 10.12
C LEU A 20 8.74 -3.55 9.79
N ILE A 21 8.62 -4.49 8.85
CA ILE A 21 9.76 -5.29 8.38
C ILE A 21 10.82 -4.40 7.73
N CYS A 22 10.39 -3.45 6.90
CA CYS A 22 11.28 -2.47 6.28
C CYS A 22 11.98 -1.57 7.30
N ALA A 23 11.26 -1.13 8.34
CA ALA A 23 11.85 -0.34 9.42
C ALA A 23 12.90 -1.13 10.19
N ALA A 24 12.62 -2.40 10.53
CA ALA A 24 13.58 -3.27 11.19
C ALA A 24 14.82 -3.52 10.33
N ALA A 25 14.64 -3.80 9.04
CA ALA A 25 15.72 -3.99 8.09
C ALA A 25 16.59 -2.73 7.92
N LEU A 26 15.96 -1.55 7.85
CA LEU A 26 16.68 -0.28 7.78
C LEU A 26 17.45 -0.01 9.08
N GLY A 27 16.84 -0.25 10.24
CA GLY A 27 17.54 -0.13 11.53
C GLY A 27 18.77 -1.03 11.61
N ALA A 28 18.67 -2.28 11.15
CA ALA A 28 19.80 -3.18 11.04
C ALA A 28 20.85 -2.67 10.03
N ALA A 29 20.42 -2.15 8.87
CA ALA A 29 21.34 -1.59 7.88
C ALA A 29 22.13 -0.39 8.42
N VAL A 30 21.48 0.48 9.22
CA VAL A 30 22.15 1.61 9.90
C VAL A 30 23.17 1.10 10.93
N LEU A 31 22.82 0.07 11.70
CA LEU A 31 23.74 -0.51 12.70
C LEU A 31 24.98 -1.14 12.07
N PHE A 32 24.78 -1.93 11.01
CA PHE A 32 25.86 -2.70 10.38
C PHE A 32 26.50 -1.99 9.18
N GLN A 33 26.22 -0.71 8.97
CA GLN A 33 26.79 0.06 7.85
C GLN A 33 28.33 0.05 7.82
N THR A 34 28.97 -0.01 8.99
CA THR A 34 30.43 -0.04 9.16
C THR A 34 31.05 -1.39 8.76
N ARG A 35 30.24 -2.42 8.58
CA ARG A 35 30.67 -3.74 8.08
C ARG A 35 30.70 -3.81 6.56
N LEU A 36 30.14 -2.81 5.86
CA LEU A 36 30.17 -2.76 4.40
C LEU A 36 31.56 -2.34 3.91
N PRO A 37 31.99 -2.79 2.71
CA PRO A 37 33.22 -2.31 2.11
C PRO A 37 33.23 -0.78 2.04
N ALA A 38 34.36 -0.15 2.40
CA ALA A 38 34.48 1.31 2.45
C ALA A 38 34.14 1.99 1.11
N ALA A 39 34.39 1.32 -0.01
CA ALA A 39 34.02 1.79 -1.34
C ALA A 39 32.49 1.91 -1.55
N VAL A 40 31.70 1.09 -0.85
CA VAL A 40 30.23 1.08 -0.91
C VAL A 40 29.65 2.04 0.12
N ALA A 41 30.18 2.05 1.34
CA ALA A 41 29.71 2.92 2.42
C ALA A 41 30.10 4.39 2.21
N GLY A 42 31.26 4.66 1.60
CA GLY A 42 31.77 6.01 1.36
C GLY A 42 31.39 6.61 0.00
N PHE A 43 30.80 5.83 -0.91
CA PHE A 43 30.42 6.34 -2.23
C PHE A 43 29.38 7.45 -2.09
N GLY A 44 29.72 8.64 -2.60
CA GLY A 44 28.85 9.82 -2.51
C GLY A 44 28.47 10.19 -1.08
N ASN A 45 29.40 10.01 -0.12
CA ASN A 45 29.17 10.27 1.32
C ASN A 45 28.05 9.41 1.95
N GLY A 46 27.75 8.23 1.37
CA GLY A 46 26.72 7.32 1.86
C GLY A 46 25.28 7.68 1.46
N TYR A 47 25.04 8.90 0.93
CA TYR A 47 23.72 9.33 0.46
C TYR A 47 23.08 8.38 -0.57
N PRO A 48 23.81 7.88 -1.60
CA PRO A 48 23.22 7.00 -2.61
C PRO A 48 22.67 5.70 -2.02
N LEU A 49 23.36 5.12 -1.03
CA LEU A 49 22.94 3.89 -0.38
C LEU A 49 21.65 4.11 0.42
N SER A 50 21.58 5.21 1.18
CA SER A 50 20.38 5.58 1.94
C SER A 50 19.19 5.89 1.03
N VAL A 51 19.40 6.63 -0.07
CA VAL A 51 18.35 6.90 -1.07
C VAL A 51 17.86 5.60 -1.73
N ALA A 52 18.78 4.72 -2.12
CA ALA A 52 18.43 3.42 -2.69
C ALA A 52 17.59 2.59 -1.70
N SER A 53 17.97 2.58 -0.42
CA SER A 53 17.22 1.88 0.63
C SER A 53 15.81 2.45 0.79
N SER A 54 15.64 3.77 0.78
CA SER A 54 14.33 4.44 0.81
C SER A 54 13.45 4.05 -0.38
N LEU A 55 14.03 3.95 -1.58
CA LEU A 55 13.31 3.52 -2.79
C LEU A 55 12.88 2.05 -2.69
N VAL A 56 13.74 1.17 -2.16
CA VAL A 56 13.40 -0.24 -1.92
C VAL A 56 12.24 -0.36 -0.92
N ILE A 57 12.28 0.40 0.18
CA ILE A 57 11.19 0.44 1.17
C ILE A 57 9.88 0.89 0.51
N ALA A 58 9.92 1.99 -0.24
CA ALA A 58 8.76 2.49 -0.98
C ALA A 58 8.19 1.45 -1.94
N LEU A 59 9.06 0.75 -2.68
CA LEU A 59 8.67 -0.32 -3.60
C LEU A 59 7.97 -1.47 -2.86
N LEU A 60 8.56 -1.97 -1.77
CA LEU A 60 8.03 -3.08 -0.99
C LEU A 60 6.67 -2.74 -0.38
N VAL A 61 6.55 -1.56 0.23
CA VAL A 61 5.28 -1.09 0.82
C VAL A 61 4.21 -0.93 -0.26
N ALA A 62 4.52 -0.28 -1.38
CA ALA A 62 3.58 -0.11 -2.49
C ALA A 62 3.18 -1.44 -3.14
N LEU A 63 4.09 -2.40 -3.23
CA LEU A 63 3.83 -3.73 -3.79
C LEU A 63 2.91 -4.54 -2.87
N ALA A 64 3.20 -4.56 -1.56
CA ALA A 64 2.40 -5.23 -0.55
C ALA A 64 0.97 -4.68 -0.52
N MET A 65 0.80 -3.36 -0.41
CA MET A 65 -0.52 -2.73 -0.41
C MET A 65 -1.25 -2.92 -1.74
N GLY A 66 -0.52 -2.89 -2.86
CA GLY A 66 -1.11 -3.07 -4.19
C GLY A 66 -1.49 -4.51 -4.52
N ALA A 67 -0.96 -5.52 -3.82
CA ALA A 67 -1.27 -6.94 -4.05
C ALA A 67 -2.72 -7.30 -3.66
N VAL A 68 -3.30 -6.58 -2.70
CA VAL A 68 -4.55 -6.98 -2.02
C VAL A 68 -5.85 -6.57 -2.75
N ARG A 69 -5.75 -5.93 -3.92
CA ARG A 69 -6.79 -5.22 -4.73
C ARG A 69 -6.79 -3.71 -4.50
N PRO A 70 -6.14 -2.95 -5.38
CA PRO A 70 -6.00 -1.49 -5.27
C PRO A 70 -7.22 -0.80 -5.89
N ARG A 71 -8.42 -1.02 -5.32
CA ARG A 71 -9.60 -0.24 -5.71
C ARG A 71 -9.74 1.05 -4.92
N SER A 72 -9.24 1.07 -3.68
CA SER A 72 -9.36 2.21 -2.79
C SER A 72 -8.25 3.23 -3.04
N VAL A 73 -8.65 4.45 -3.41
CA VAL A 73 -7.73 5.61 -3.55
C VAL A 73 -7.15 6.01 -2.20
N VAL A 74 -7.84 5.67 -1.10
CA VAL A 74 -7.40 5.95 0.28
C VAL A 74 -6.08 5.26 0.61
N LEU A 75 -5.75 4.14 -0.06
CA LEU A 75 -4.46 3.46 0.15
C LEU A 75 -3.26 4.28 -0.35
N VAL A 76 -3.46 5.25 -1.26
CA VAL A 76 -2.39 6.06 -1.86
C VAL A 76 -1.71 6.97 -0.82
N PRO A 77 -2.42 7.86 -0.10
CA PRO A 77 -1.79 8.65 0.95
C PRO A 77 -1.26 7.79 2.09
N ILE A 78 -1.92 6.66 2.40
CA ILE A 78 -1.48 5.77 3.48
C ILE A 78 -0.17 5.07 3.13
N ALA A 79 0.03 4.66 1.87
CA ALA A 79 1.30 4.09 1.42
C ALA A 79 2.46 5.08 1.60
N ALA A 80 2.23 6.37 1.33
CA ALA A 80 3.22 7.42 1.56
C ALA A 80 3.58 7.53 3.05
N VAL A 81 2.56 7.52 3.93
CA VAL A 81 2.74 7.56 5.39
C VAL A 81 3.48 6.31 5.89
N TYR A 82 3.13 5.12 5.40
CA TYR A 82 3.79 3.87 5.79
C TYR A 82 5.24 3.81 5.31
N ALA A 83 5.53 4.23 4.08
CA ALA A 83 6.90 4.22 3.56
C ALA A 83 7.78 5.27 4.27
N GLY A 84 7.30 6.51 4.40
CA GLY A 84 8.04 7.55 5.13
C GLY A 84 8.19 7.21 6.62
N GLY A 85 7.15 6.68 7.25
CA GLY A 85 7.17 6.21 8.63
C GLY A 85 8.11 5.04 8.84
N ALA A 86 8.21 4.10 7.90
CA ALA A 86 9.17 3.00 7.97
C ALA A 86 10.62 3.51 7.96
N VAL A 87 10.93 4.50 7.12
CA VAL A 87 12.26 5.12 7.08
C VAL A 87 12.57 5.81 8.40
N ALA A 88 11.65 6.67 8.87
CA ALA A 88 11.84 7.40 10.13
C ALA A 88 12.00 6.44 11.32
N ALA A 89 11.16 5.42 11.41
CA ALA A 89 11.23 4.41 12.47
C ALA A 89 12.54 3.62 12.41
N GLY A 90 12.98 3.20 11.23
CA GLY A 90 14.26 2.49 11.08
C GLY A 90 15.47 3.34 11.49
N GLN A 91 15.48 4.63 11.10
CA GLN A 91 16.52 5.58 11.52
C GLN A 91 16.54 5.79 13.02
N VAL A 92 15.37 5.97 13.65
CA VAL A 92 15.25 6.12 15.10
C VAL A 92 15.74 4.86 15.80
N VAL A 93 15.27 3.68 15.41
CA VAL A 93 15.67 2.40 16.04
C VAL A 93 17.17 2.16 15.95
N GLY A 94 17.75 2.29 14.75
CA GLY A 94 19.19 2.11 14.56
C GLY A 94 20.01 3.12 15.38
N SER A 95 19.60 4.38 15.36
CA SER A 95 20.32 5.44 16.10
C SER A 95 20.16 5.33 17.61
N SER A 96 18.99 4.94 18.11
CA SER A 96 18.78 4.69 19.55
C SER A 96 19.72 3.60 20.06
N ILE A 97 19.88 2.51 19.33
CA ILE A 97 20.81 1.44 19.71
C ILE A 97 22.27 1.93 19.64
N MET A 98 22.67 2.64 18.57
CA MET A 98 24.02 3.21 18.47
C MET A 98 24.33 4.22 19.59
N ILE A 99 23.38 5.08 19.92
CA ILE A 99 23.59 6.07 20.99
C ILE A 99 23.66 5.36 22.35
N GLY A 100 22.74 4.42 22.62
CA GLY A 100 22.74 3.66 23.87
C GLY A 100 24.00 2.85 24.10
N THR A 101 24.52 2.19 23.06
CA THR A 101 25.81 1.48 23.11
C THR A 101 26.95 2.45 23.39
N ALA A 102 27.02 3.58 22.68
CA ALA A 102 28.05 4.59 22.90
C ALA A 102 28.03 5.20 24.30
N LEU A 103 26.85 5.30 24.94
CA LEU A 103 26.70 5.77 26.32
C LEU A 103 27.22 4.77 27.36
N ARG A 104 27.18 3.46 27.06
CA ARG A 104 27.60 2.40 27.99
C ARG A 104 29.04 1.92 27.74
N THR A 105 29.56 2.07 26.53
CA THR A 105 30.90 1.59 26.16
C THR A 105 31.94 2.71 26.27
N PRO A 106 33.02 2.52 27.05
CA PRO A 106 34.13 3.46 27.15
C PRO A 106 34.72 3.79 25.76
N PRO A 107 35.19 5.02 25.51
CA PRO A 107 35.69 5.43 24.19
C PRO A 107 36.80 4.54 23.62
N ALA A 108 37.66 3.98 24.48
CA ALA A 108 38.77 3.11 24.09
C ALA A 108 38.32 1.72 23.60
N GLU A 109 37.09 1.31 23.92
CA GLU A 109 36.53 -0.01 23.59
C GLU A 109 35.42 0.08 22.53
N ARG A 110 35.18 1.27 21.97
CA ARG A 110 34.17 1.47 20.93
C ARG A 110 34.62 0.83 19.62
N GLY A 111 34.08 -0.35 19.35
CA GLY A 111 34.20 -1.04 18.07
C GLY A 111 33.03 -0.76 17.11
N PRO A 112 33.07 -1.33 15.89
CA PRO A 112 31.90 -1.41 15.05
C PRO A 112 30.79 -2.19 15.75
N ALA A 113 29.52 -1.79 15.55
CA ALA A 113 28.39 -2.44 16.19
C ALA A 113 28.36 -3.95 15.94
N ASP A 114 27.94 -4.70 16.96
CA ASP A 114 27.79 -6.14 16.96
C ASP A 114 26.35 -6.55 17.33
N LEU A 115 25.98 -7.82 17.09
CA LEU A 115 24.67 -8.35 17.45
C LEU A 115 24.42 -8.29 18.96
N SER A 116 25.47 -8.37 19.79
CA SER A 116 25.38 -8.20 21.24
C SER A 116 24.92 -6.81 21.66
N ASP A 117 25.04 -5.82 20.77
CA ASP A 117 24.64 -4.45 21.03
C ASP A 117 23.13 -4.24 20.87
N VAL A 118 22.44 -5.17 20.20
CA VAL A 118 20.99 -5.13 19.97
C VAL A 118 20.27 -5.59 21.24
N THR A 119 20.20 -4.69 22.22
CA THR A 119 19.52 -4.93 23.50
C THR A 119 18.44 -3.88 23.76
N LEU A 120 17.41 -4.27 24.51
CA LEU A 120 16.36 -3.35 24.96
C LEU A 120 16.95 -2.22 25.81
N ASP A 121 17.98 -2.54 26.58
CA ASP A 121 18.75 -1.62 27.41
C ASP A 121 19.44 -0.50 26.62
N ASN A 122 20.12 -0.85 25.53
CA ASN A 122 20.75 0.14 24.66
C ASN A 122 19.69 0.96 23.92
N PHE A 123 18.66 0.30 23.40
CA PHE A 123 17.56 0.98 22.73
C PHE A 123 16.89 2.02 23.66
N THR A 124 16.49 1.63 24.87
CA THR A 124 15.80 2.52 25.82
C THR A 124 16.68 3.65 26.33
N ALA A 125 17.99 3.40 26.53
CA ALA A 125 18.94 4.43 26.93
C ALA A 125 19.19 5.48 25.83
N GLY A 126 19.24 5.07 24.56
CA GLY A 126 19.46 6.00 23.44
C GLY A 126 18.19 6.63 22.85
N LEU A 127 17.01 6.07 23.13
CA LEU A 127 15.73 6.57 22.62
C LEU A 127 15.45 8.06 22.92
N PRO A 128 15.75 8.60 24.12
CA PRO A 128 15.56 10.02 24.41
C PRO A 128 16.39 10.96 23.51
N TYR A 129 17.51 10.45 22.99
CA TYR A 129 18.46 11.21 22.18
C TYR A 129 18.20 11.05 20.68
N ALA A 130 17.59 9.95 20.23
CA ALA A 130 17.30 9.74 18.80
C ALA A 130 16.52 10.89 18.10
N PRO A 131 15.63 11.65 18.76
CA PRO A 131 15.02 12.83 18.14
C PRO A 131 15.99 13.93 17.71
N SER A 132 17.25 13.94 18.20
CA SER A 132 18.26 14.92 17.76
C SER A 132 18.48 14.88 16.25
N LEU A 133 18.32 13.70 15.61
CA LEU A 133 18.37 13.50 14.16
C LEU A 133 17.51 14.48 13.35
N TYR A 134 16.46 15.03 13.97
CA TYR A 134 15.47 15.88 13.30
C TYR A 134 15.33 17.27 13.94
N LYS A 135 15.95 17.49 15.10
CA LYS A 135 15.79 18.73 15.89
C LYS A 135 16.79 19.81 15.51
N ASP A 136 17.98 19.42 15.05
CA ASP A 136 19.04 20.34 14.65
C ASP A 136 18.67 21.10 13.36
N PRO A 137 19.32 22.25 13.07
CA PRO A 137 18.99 23.10 11.93
C PRO A 137 18.91 22.30 10.63
N LEU A 138 18.07 22.73 9.70
CA LEU A 138 17.84 22.01 8.44
C LEU A 138 19.13 21.79 7.65
N SER A 139 20.12 22.69 7.77
CA SER A 139 21.44 22.54 7.17
C SER A 139 22.18 21.26 7.60
N GLU A 140 21.86 20.72 8.77
CA GLU A 140 22.49 19.52 9.35
C GLU A 140 21.57 18.29 9.20
N THR A 141 20.25 18.48 9.27
CA THR A 141 19.27 17.38 9.29
C THR A 141 18.60 17.10 7.94
N TRP A 142 18.85 17.91 6.89
CA TRP A 142 18.16 17.82 5.59
C TRP A 142 18.19 16.42 4.98
N ALA A 143 19.28 15.67 5.17
CA ALA A 143 19.43 14.35 4.58
C ALA A 143 18.43 13.34 5.15
N ALA A 144 18.21 13.36 6.47
CA ALA A 144 17.22 12.49 7.12
C ALA A 144 15.81 12.77 6.57
N TRP A 145 15.46 14.06 6.44
CA TRP A 145 14.21 14.51 5.84
C TRP A 145 14.09 14.13 4.36
N LEU A 146 15.17 14.23 3.59
CA LEU A 146 15.20 13.82 2.19
C LEU A 146 14.87 12.34 2.04
N TYR A 147 15.47 11.46 2.85
CA TYR A 147 15.23 10.02 2.76
C TYR A 147 13.77 9.65 3.05
N ILE A 148 13.14 10.34 4.00
CA ILE A 148 11.71 10.19 4.33
C ILE A 148 10.86 10.69 3.14
N ALA A 149 11.18 11.86 2.61
CA ALA A 149 10.46 12.46 1.48
C ALA A 149 10.53 11.57 0.22
N VAL A 150 11.72 11.05 -0.11
CA VAL A 150 11.92 10.15 -1.24
C VAL A 150 11.08 8.89 -1.09
N ALA A 151 11.08 8.24 0.09
CA ALA A 151 10.28 7.05 0.33
C ALA A 151 8.78 7.33 0.22
N ALA A 152 8.30 8.43 0.83
CA ALA A 152 6.90 8.82 0.80
C ALA A 152 6.42 9.13 -0.63
N LEU A 153 7.17 9.94 -1.37
CA LEU A 153 6.82 10.34 -2.74
C LEU A 153 6.89 9.16 -3.71
N ALA A 154 7.89 8.30 -3.60
CA ALA A 154 8.00 7.11 -4.45
C ALA A 154 6.83 6.14 -4.20
N ALA A 155 6.50 5.86 -2.94
CA ALA A 155 5.38 4.99 -2.61
C ALA A 155 4.03 5.55 -3.09
N LEU A 156 3.84 6.87 -2.93
CA LEU A 156 2.69 7.59 -3.44
C LEU A 156 2.58 7.44 -4.97
N ALA A 157 3.67 7.73 -5.69
CA ALA A 157 3.70 7.67 -7.14
C ALA A 157 3.44 6.25 -7.66
N LEU A 158 4.11 5.24 -7.08
CA LEU A 158 3.97 3.84 -7.49
C LEU A 158 2.53 3.34 -7.31
N LEU A 159 1.91 3.62 -6.15
CA LEU A 159 0.55 3.17 -5.91
C LEU A 159 -0.47 3.97 -6.73
N ALA A 160 -0.30 5.28 -6.86
CA ALA A 160 -1.15 6.13 -7.69
C ALA A 160 -1.15 5.66 -9.16
N LEU A 161 0.04 5.44 -9.74
CA LEU A 161 0.19 4.93 -11.10
C LEU A 161 -0.48 3.56 -11.26
N ARG A 162 -0.33 2.66 -10.29
CA ARG A 162 -0.97 1.34 -10.30
C ARG A 162 -2.50 1.45 -10.27
N VAL A 163 -3.06 2.29 -9.39
CA VAL A 163 -4.50 2.55 -9.30
C VAL A 163 -5.04 3.13 -10.62
N ILE A 164 -4.34 4.11 -11.20
CA ILE A 164 -4.71 4.71 -12.49
C ILE A 164 -4.69 3.67 -13.61
N ARG A 165 -3.62 2.85 -13.69
CA ARG A 165 -3.50 1.78 -14.70
C ARG A 165 -4.63 0.75 -14.57
N ILE A 166 -4.99 0.35 -13.36
CA ILE A 166 -6.06 -0.64 -13.13
C ILE A 166 -7.44 -0.07 -13.48
N ARG A 167 -7.69 1.20 -13.16
CA ARG A 167 -8.92 1.90 -13.59
C ARG A 167 -9.01 2.02 -15.10
N ARG A 168 -7.89 2.35 -15.78
CA ARG A 168 -7.83 2.40 -17.25
C ARG A 168 -8.12 1.05 -17.88
N ARG A 169 -7.52 -0.04 -17.39
CA ARG A 169 -7.80 -1.40 -17.88
C ARG A 169 -9.26 -1.79 -17.69
N GLN A 170 -9.85 -1.51 -16.52
CA GLN A 170 -11.28 -1.75 -16.28
C GLN A 170 -12.19 -0.95 -17.23
N ARG A 171 -11.81 0.28 -17.59
CA ARG A 171 -12.57 1.08 -18.57
C ARG A 171 -12.49 0.51 -19.99
N VAL A 172 -11.34 -0.06 -20.36
CA VAL A 172 -11.08 -0.67 -21.69
C VAL A 172 -11.62 -2.11 -21.77
N GLU A 173 -11.80 -2.80 -20.66
CA GLU A 173 -12.46 -4.12 -20.57
C GLU A 173 -14.00 -4.00 -20.41
N GLN A 174 -14.53 -2.81 -20.13
CA GLN A 174 -15.98 -2.52 -20.07
C GLN A 174 -16.64 -1.87 -21.31
N PRO A 175 -16.05 -1.78 -22.52
CA PRO A 175 -16.75 -1.22 -23.68
C PRO A 175 -17.80 -2.18 -24.25
N GLU A 176 -17.79 -3.48 -23.92
CA GLU A 176 -18.78 -4.44 -24.45
C GLU A 176 -20.07 -4.57 -23.63
N THR A 177 -20.20 -3.89 -22.50
CA THR A 177 -21.48 -3.74 -21.78
C THR A 177 -22.01 -2.31 -21.80
N ALA A 178 -21.31 -1.40 -22.49
CA ALA A 178 -21.72 -0.02 -22.73
C ALA A 178 -22.01 0.24 -24.23
N GLY A 179 -22.40 -0.82 -24.95
CA GLY A 179 -22.91 -0.78 -26.32
C GLY A 179 -24.44 -0.67 -26.41
N GLN A 180 -25.07 -0.01 -25.45
CA GLN A 180 -26.36 0.66 -25.67
C GLN A 180 -26.13 2.15 -25.43
N PRO A 181 -26.22 2.99 -26.47
CA PRO A 181 -26.48 4.40 -26.24
C PRO A 181 -27.92 4.49 -25.73
N GLU A 182 -28.14 4.44 -24.42
CA GLU A 182 -29.38 5.00 -23.89
C GLU A 182 -29.33 6.49 -24.18
N GLY A 183 -30.26 6.90 -25.05
CA GLY A 183 -30.26 8.15 -25.76
C GLY A 183 -30.32 9.37 -24.84
N GLU A 184 -30.01 10.50 -25.48
CA GLU A 184 -30.24 11.85 -25.01
C GLU A 184 -31.54 11.95 -24.18
N PRO A 185 -31.58 12.78 -23.12
CA PRO A 185 -32.84 13.08 -22.45
C PRO A 185 -33.72 13.85 -23.45
N GLU A 186 -34.48 13.12 -24.27
CA GLU A 186 -35.52 13.70 -25.11
C GLU A 186 -36.46 14.48 -24.19
N TYR A 187 -36.47 15.79 -24.42
CA TYR A 187 -37.38 16.72 -23.78
C TYR A 187 -38.81 16.33 -24.18
N ARG A 188 -39.46 15.49 -23.35
CA ARG A 188 -40.85 15.07 -23.54
C ARG A 188 -41.78 16.25 -23.32
N ALA A 189 -42.46 16.67 -24.37
CA ALA A 189 -43.54 17.65 -24.25
C ALA A 189 -44.74 17.04 -23.47
N PRO A 190 -45.49 17.82 -22.68
CA PRO A 190 -46.49 17.29 -21.73
C PRO A 190 -47.74 16.62 -22.32
N PHE A 191 -47.87 16.52 -23.64
CA PHE A 191 -49.13 16.17 -24.30
C PHE A 191 -49.04 15.04 -25.34
N GLU A 192 -48.00 14.20 -25.30
CA GLU A 192 -48.01 12.97 -26.10
C GLU A 192 -48.92 11.90 -25.46
N PRO A 193 -49.92 11.36 -26.21
CA PRO A 193 -50.79 10.31 -25.70
C PRO A 193 -50.00 9.02 -25.48
N LEU A 194 -50.20 8.40 -24.30
CA LEU A 194 -49.61 7.11 -23.90
C LEU A 194 -49.78 6.08 -25.03
N GLN A 195 -48.69 5.75 -25.73
CA GLN A 195 -48.67 4.55 -26.57
C GLN A 195 -48.87 3.34 -25.67
N ALA A 196 -49.96 2.61 -25.91
CA ALA A 196 -50.29 1.39 -25.19
C ALA A 196 -49.14 0.37 -25.34
N PRO A 197 -48.83 -0.42 -24.29
CA PRO A 197 -47.76 -1.40 -24.35
C PRO A 197 -48.04 -2.40 -25.48
N THR A 198 -47.04 -2.59 -26.33
CA THR A 198 -47.02 -3.57 -27.42
C THR A 198 -47.51 -4.94 -26.92
N PRO A 199 -48.53 -5.56 -27.54
CA PRO A 199 -49.03 -6.86 -27.10
C PRO A 199 -47.91 -7.90 -27.22
N LYS A 200 -47.68 -8.64 -26.13
CA LYS A 200 -46.81 -9.82 -26.13
C LYS A 200 -47.31 -10.81 -27.20
N PRO A 201 -46.42 -11.45 -27.98
CA PRO A 201 -46.84 -12.47 -28.95
C PRO A 201 -47.57 -13.59 -28.21
N THR A 202 -48.81 -13.82 -28.62
CA THR A 202 -49.66 -14.94 -28.22
C THR A 202 -48.94 -16.25 -28.51
N ALA A 203 -48.80 -17.08 -27.48
CA ALA A 203 -48.31 -18.44 -27.59
C ALA A 203 -49.19 -19.24 -28.58
N ASP A 204 -48.51 -20.06 -29.37
CA ASP A 204 -48.99 -20.86 -30.49
C ASP A 204 -50.34 -21.58 -30.26
N LEU A 205 -51.24 -21.39 -31.23
CA LEU A 205 -52.52 -22.09 -31.38
C LEU A 205 -52.36 -23.51 -31.99
N PHE A 206 -51.14 -24.02 -32.20
CA PHE A 206 -50.89 -25.25 -32.96
C PHE A 206 -49.97 -26.30 -32.29
N THR A 207 -49.61 -26.15 -31.01
CA THR A 207 -48.87 -27.23 -30.31
C THR A 207 -49.83 -28.16 -29.56
N PRO A 208 -49.83 -29.49 -29.82
CA PRO A 208 -50.72 -30.43 -29.15
C PRO A 208 -50.37 -30.56 -27.66
N ARG A 209 -51.40 -30.50 -26.81
CA ARG A 209 -51.30 -30.70 -25.36
C ARG A 209 -50.91 -32.15 -25.05
N GLY A 210 -49.76 -32.37 -24.40
CA GLY A 210 -49.49 -33.61 -23.68
C GLY A 210 -50.47 -33.74 -22.51
N PRO A 211 -51.09 -34.92 -22.28
CA PRO A 211 -52.16 -35.03 -21.31
C PRO A 211 -51.65 -34.90 -19.88
N ALA A 212 -52.31 -34.03 -19.13
CA ALA A 212 -52.29 -34.00 -17.69
C ALA A 212 -52.83 -35.33 -17.13
N LYS A 213 -52.14 -35.89 -16.14
CA LYS A 213 -52.77 -36.81 -15.20
C LYS A 213 -52.32 -36.45 -13.80
N ASP A 214 -53.30 -35.91 -13.07
CA ASP A 214 -53.30 -35.68 -11.65
C ASP A 214 -52.97 -36.99 -10.89
N GLN A 215 -52.18 -36.84 -9.83
CA GLN A 215 -52.03 -37.74 -8.67
C GLN A 215 -53.38 -37.97 -7.96
N PRO A 216 -53.53 -38.80 -6.89
CA PRO A 216 -52.75 -39.91 -6.27
C PRO A 216 -53.73 -41.08 -5.87
N PRO A 217 -53.67 -41.88 -4.75
CA PRO A 217 -52.62 -42.29 -3.80
C PRO A 217 -52.50 -43.84 -3.57
N ALA A 218 -51.55 -44.20 -2.70
CA ALA A 218 -51.17 -45.47 -2.05
C ALA A 218 -52.14 -46.67 -1.96
N ALA A 219 -51.60 -47.90 -2.00
CA ALA A 219 -51.54 -48.83 -0.85
C ALA A 219 -50.81 -50.14 -1.22
N SER A 220 -50.17 -50.73 -0.21
CA SER A 220 -49.57 -52.06 -0.11
C SER A 220 -50.48 -53.21 -0.52
#